data_AF-A0A0F9NSV8-F1
#
_entry.id   AF-A0A0F9NSV8-F1
#
_cell.length_a   1.000
_cell.length_b   1.000
_cell.length_c   1.000
_cell.angle_alpha   90.00
_cell.angle_beta   90.00
_cell.angle_gamma   90.00
#
_symmetry.space_group_name_H-M   'P 1'
#
loop_
_entity.id
_entity.type
_entity.pdbx_description
1 polymer ?
#
loop_
_entity_poly.entity_id
_entity_poly.type
_entity_poly.pdbx_seq_one_letter_code
_entity_poly.pdbx_strand_id
1 'polypeptide(L)' 'MSSQTERKLAFADCAQIPLHKGVETPNDVIKIEELKSMNVNFEAVARKLQEIQPYLKEWAGY' A
#
# COMPACT_ATOMS: atom_id res chain seq x y z
N MET A 1 14.60 -2.31 0.48
CA MET A 1 14.49 -2.76 1.88
C MET A 1 15.07 -4.17 1.99
N SER A 2 15.57 -4.56 3.15
CA SER A 2 15.98 -5.96 3.37
C SER A 2 14.79 -6.79 3.85
N SER A 3 14.82 -8.10 3.57
CA SER A 3 13.83 -9.06 4.07
C SER A 3 13.69 -9.03 5.60
N GLN A 4 14.79 -8.75 6.31
CA GLN A 4 14.77 -8.61 7.77
C GLN A 4 13.98 -7.38 8.23
N THR A 5 14.10 -6.26 7.52
CA THR A 5 13.32 -5.05 7.84
C THR A 5 11.84 -5.26 7.52
N GLU A 6 11.53 -5.89 6.38
CA GLU A 6 10.14 -6.19 6.01
C GLU A 6 9.47 -7.13 7.02
N ARG A 7 10.17 -8.17 7.49
CA ARG A 7 9.69 -9.02 8.58
C ARG A 7 9.39 -8.19 9.83
N LYS A 8 10.27 -7.28 10.23
CA LYS A 8 10.01 -6.43 11.42
C LYS A 8 8.76 -5.57 11.25
N LEU A 9 8.51 -5.03 10.06
CA LEU A 9 7.32 -4.22 9.78
C LEU A 9 6.05 -5.07 9.69
N ALA A 10 6.14 -6.31 9.18
CA ALA A 10 5.01 -7.23 9.15
C ALA A 10 4.52 -7.61 10.55
N PHE A 11 5.42 -7.71 11.53
CA PHE A 11 5.11 -8.03 12.93
C PHE A 11 4.87 -6.80 13.82
N ALA A 12 5.02 -5.58 13.30
CA ALA A 12 4.71 -4.35 14.03
C ALA A 12 3.23 -4.00 13.89
N ASP A 13 2.74 -3.07 14.71
CA ASP A 13 1.33 -2.65 14.70
C ASP A 13 0.87 -2.06 13.34
N CYS A 14 1.81 -1.65 12.47
CA CYS A 14 1.49 -1.23 11.12
C CYS A 14 1.08 -2.40 10.19
N ALA A 15 1.38 -3.65 10.57
CA ALA A 15 1.00 -4.87 9.87
C ALA A 15 1.30 -4.84 8.36
N GLN A 16 2.46 -4.30 8.00
CA GLN A 16 2.79 -4.05 6.59
C GLN A 16 3.08 -5.36 5.84
N ILE A 17 2.44 -5.53 4.69
CA ILE A 17 2.70 -6.67 3.79
C ILE A 17 4.13 -6.53 3.20
N PRO A 18 5.02 -7.52 3.41
CA PRO A 18 6.33 -7.57 2.75
C PRO A 18 6.20 -7.58 1.22
N LEU A 19 7.14 -6.94 0.52
CA LEU A 19 7.16 -6.96 -0.95
C LEU A 19 8.04 -8.09 -1.49
N HIS A 20 9.01 -8.56 -0.70
CA HIS A 20 9.78 -9.75 -1.05
C HIS A 20 8.99 -11.02 -0.77
N LYS A 21 9.07 -11.95 -1.71
CA LYS A 21 8.49 -13.28 -1.58
C LYS A 21 9.13 -14.08 -0.45
N GLY A 22 8.34 -14.90 0.22
CA GLY A 22 8.81 -15.81 1.27
C GLY A 22 9.25 -15.16 2.58
N VAL A 23 9.03 -13.85 2.76
CA VAL A 23 9.22 -13.20 4.06
C VAL A 23 8.16 -13.70 5.03
N GLU A 24 8.58 -14.05 6.24
CA GLU A 24 7.68 -14.49 7.31
C GLU A 24 6.73 -13.37 7.72
N THR A 25 5.44 -13.69 7.84
CA THR A 25 4.37 -12.79 8.28
C THR A 25 3.53 -13.44 9.37
N PRO A 26 2.88 -12.66 10.26
CA PRO A 26 1.79 -13.12 11.10
C PRO A 26 0.61 -13.71 10.31
N ASN A 27 -0.24 -14.50 10.95
CA ASN A 27 -1.37 -15.20 10.29
C ASN A 27 -2.44 -14.24 9.72
N ASP A 28 -2.53 -13.02 10.26
CA ASP A 28 -3.46 -11.97 9.85
C ASP A 28 -2.89 -11.04 8.77
N VAL A 29 -1.62 -11.20 8.40
CA VAL A 29 -0.98 -10.46 7.31
C VAL A 29 -0.86 -11.35 6.08
N ILE A 30 -1.64 -11.02 5.05
CA ILE A 30 -1.64 -11.74 3.79
C ILE A 30 -0.27 -11.62 3.10
N LYS A 31 0.10 -12.65 2.34
CA LYS A 31 1.36 -12.64 1.62
C LYS A 31 1.24 -11.98 0.24
N ILE A 32 2.34 -11.45 -0.25
CA ILE A 32 2.39 -10.75 -1.55
C ILE A 32 2.02 -11.68 -2.72
N GLU A 33 2.25 -12.98 -2.60
CA GLU A 33 1.90 -13.97 -3.62
C GLU A 33 0.39 -14.22 -3.73
N GLU A 34 -0.37 -13.87 -2.68
CA GLU A 34 -1.83 -14.00 -2.63
C GLU A 34 -2.53 -12.74 -3.14
N LEU A 35 -1.79 -11.64 -3.31
CA LEU A 35 -2.30 -10.38 -3.80
C LEU A 35 -2.49 -10.40 -5.32
N LYS A 36 -3.71 -10.09 -5.76
CA LYS A 36 -3.97 -9.74 -7.16
C LYS A 36 -3.65 -8.27 -7.38
N SER A 37 -2.52 -7.99 -8.02
CA SER A 37 -2.14 -6.62 -8.36
C SER A 37 -3.09 -6.00 -9.39
N MET A 38 -3.35 -4.71 -9.24
CA MET A 38 -4.03 -3.91 -10.25
C MET A 38 -3.00 -3.35 -11.22
N ASN A 39 -3.30 -3.40 -12.52
CA ASN A 39 -2.51 -2.69 -13.52
C ASN A 39 -2.93 -1.22 -13.53
N VAL A 40 -2.24 -0.40 -12.74
CA VAL A 40 -2.58 1.02 -12.52
C VAL A 40 -1.59 1.92 -13.25
N ASN A 41 -2.12 2.89 -14.00
CA ASN A 41 -1.32 4.00 -14.52
C ASN A 41 -1.26 5.12 -13.48
N PHE A 42 -0.19 5.14 -12.68
CA PHE A 42 -0.01 6.13 -11.61
C PHE A 42 0.10 7.58 -12.12
N GLU A 43 0.58 7.79 -13.34
CA GLU A 43 0.65 9.12 -13.96
C GLU A 43 -0.75 9.68 -14.25
N ALA A 44 -1.62 8.83 -14.80
CA ALA A 44 -3.02 9.19 -15.04
C ALA A 44 -3.79 9.42 -13.73
N VAL A 45 -3.53 8.60 -12.70
CA VAL A 45 -4.11 8.79 -11.37
C VAL A 45 -3.65 10.11 -10.75
N ALA A 46 -2.37 10.46 -10.87
CA ALA A 46 -1.83 11.72 -10.34
C ALA A 46 -2.51 12.94 -10.97
N ARG A 47 -2.68 12.95 -12.30
CA ARG A 47 -3.45 14.00 -13.00
C ARG A 47 -4.88 14.06 -12.47
N LYS A 48 -5.54 12.90 -12.34
CA LYS A 48 -6.92 12.86 -11.87
C LYS A 48 -7.07 13.40 -10.45
N LEU A 49 -6.11 13.11 -9.58
CA LEU A 49 -6.10 13.61 -8.20
C LEU A 49 -6.01 15.14 -8.15
N GLN A 50 -5.22 15.75 -9.04
CA GLN A 50 -5.14 17.21 -9.16
C GLN A 50 -6.45 17.80 -9.69
N GLU A 51 -7.05 17.18 -10.72
CA GLU A 51 -8.34 17.62 -11.28
C GLU A 51 -9.46 17.65 -10.23
N ILE A 52 -9.55 16.63 -9.39
CA ILE A 52 -10.61 16.52 -8.37
C ILE A 52 -10.25 17.20 -7.04
N GLN A 53 -9.07 17.82 -6.92
CA GLN A 53 -8.63 18.43 -5.67
C GLN A 53 -9.64 19.44 -5.08
N PRO A 54 -10.31 20.31 -5.87
CA PRO A 54 -11.33 21.22 -5.33
C PRO A 54 -12.48 20.48 -4.64
N TYR A 55 -12.97 19.40 -5.24
CA TYR A 55 -14.03 18.57 -4.67
C TYR A 55 -13.60 17.89 -3.37
N LEU A 56 -12.35 17.40 -3.32
CA LEU A 56 -11.80 16.78 -2.11
C LEU A 56 -11.63 17.80 -0.96
N LYS A 57 -11.26 19.05 -1.29
CA LYS A 57 -11.15 20.13 -0.30
C LYS A 57 -12.51 20.49 0.28
N GLU A 58 -13.52 20.67 -0.58
CA GLU A 58 -14.89 20.92 -0.17
C GLU A 58 -15.41 19.80 0.75
N TRP A 59 -15.23 18.53 0.36
CA TRP A 59 -15.64 17.38 1.17
C TRP A 59 -14.95 17.33 2.56
N ALA A 60 -13.68 17.70 2.63
CA ALA A 60 -12.90 17.72 3.86
C ALA A 60 -13.14 18.97 4.72
N GLY A 61 -13.92 19.95 4.23
CA GLY A 61 -14.24 21.20 4.95
C GLY A 61 -13.14 22.28 4.86
N TYR A 62 -12.36 22.28 3.77
CA TYR A 62 -11.34 23.30 3.46
C TYR A 62 -11.82 24.30 2.39
#